data_AF-A0A7R8WSG9-F1
#
_entry.id   AF-A0A7R8WSG9-F1
#
_cell.length_a   1.000
_cell.length_b   1.000
_cell.length_c   1.000
_cell.angle_alpha   90.00
_cell.angle_beta   90.00
_cell.angle_gamma   90.00
#
_symmetry.space_group_name_H-M   'P 1'
#
loop_
_entity.id
_entity.type
_entity.pdbx_description
1 polymer ?
#
loop_
_entity_poly.entity_id
_entity_poly.type
_entity_poly.pdbx_seq_one_letter_code
_entity_poly.pdbx_strand_id
1 'polypeptide(L)'
;MDEIDGEDAAVAGTNPSAANQSAAAGEGAAAAEPPADAKADAAVTIAERDDEIKMPMIMIFDSLMGASRARIVATLRDYLTVEYKAKRGETRKFCKDTMRGVSPRVPQQTNYSDCGIFVLQYTKSFFESPLKSFRLPIKGLEDWFSQEIMFTKRKEIAQLFAN
;
A
#
# COMPACT_ATOMS: atom_id res chain seq x y z
N MET A 1 5.51 -23.36 44.87
CA MET A 1 4.18 -23.06 45.43
C MET A 1 3.54 -22.05 44.49
N ASP A 2 2.84 -22.42 43.43
CA ASP A 2 2.35 -23.74 43.02
C ASP A 2 2.48 -23.88 41.50
N GLU A 3 2.98 -25.04 41.08
CA GLU A 3 2.78 -25.65 39.77
C GLU A 3 1.33 -26.15 39.69
N ILE A 4 0.66 -26.04 38.54
CA ILE A 4 -0.20 -27.12 38.03
C ILE A 4 -0.05 -27.18 36.50
N ASP A 5 0.32 -28.39 36.08
CA ASP A 5 0.58 -28.93 34.75
C ASP A 5 -0.68 -29.29 33.93
N GLY A 6 -0.42 -29.72 32.69
CA GLY A 6 -1.13 -30.84 32.03
C GLY A 6 -2.18 -30.42 31.00
N GLU A 7 -1.92 -30.43 29.69
CA GLU A 7 -1.64 -31.57 28.79
C GLU A 7 -2.88 -32.40 28.44
N ASP A 8 -3.22 -32.42 27.14
CA ASP A 8 -3.72 -33.54 26.32
C ASP A 8 -4.48 -32.97 25.10
N ALA A 9 -4.60 -33.58 23.93
CA ALA A 9 -3.84 -34.58 23.17
C ALA A 9 -4.54 -34.62 21.79
N ALA A 10 -3.81 -35.01 20.76
CA ALA A 10 -4.28 -35.12 19.39
C ALA A 10 -5.33 -36.23 19.18
N VAL A 11 -6.25 -36.05 18.22
CA VAL A 11 -6.89 -37.14 17.48
C VAL A 11 -7.01 -36.79 15.99
N ALA A 12 -6.48 -37.68 15.16
CA ALA A 12 -6.61 -37.72 13.70
C ALA A 12 -7.93 -38.40 13.28
N GLY A 13 -8.44 -38.07 12.08
CA GLY A 13 -9.56 -38.77 11.47
C GLY A 13 -9.77 -38.39 10.01
N THR A 14 -9.35 -39.28 9.12
CA THR A 14 -9.50 -39.26 7.65
C THR A 14 -10.82 -39.90 7.17
N ASN A 15 -11.15 -39.62 5.88
CA ASN A 15 -11.94 -40.40 4.91
C ASN A 15 -13.45 -40.06 4.72
N PRO A 16 -14.12 -40.51 3.63
CA PRO A 16 -13.82 -40.28 2.20
C PRO A 16 -15.11 -40.05 1.35
N SER A 17 -14.92 -40.02 0.02
CA SER A 17 -15.87 -40.07 -1.11
C SER A 17 -17.08 -41.03 -1.00
N ALA A 18 -18.24 -40.67 -1.58
CA ALA A 18 -18.84 -41.32 -2.76
C ALA A 18 -20.37 -41.11 -2.91
N ALA A 19 -20.74 -40.74 -4.15
CA ALA A 19 -21.91 -41.11 -4.95
C ALA A 19 -23.22 -41.59 -4.30
N ASN A 20 -24.33 -41.03 -4.79
CA ASN A 20 -25.41 -41.87 -5.32
C ASN A 20 -26.13 -41.20 -6.51
N GLN A 21 -26.44 -42.02 -7.51
CA GLN A 21 -27.04 -41.72 -8.82
C GLN A 21 -28.53 -42.09 -8.86
N SER A 22 -29.18 -41.72 -9.99
CA SER A 22 -30.31 -42.41 -10.69
C SER A 22 -31.53 -41.49 -10.91
N ALA A 23 -32.22 -41.41 -12.05
CA ALA A 23 -32.05 -41.88 -13.44
C ALA A 23 -33.22 -41.35 -14.32
N ALA A 24 -33.00 -41.37 -15.66
CA ALA A 24 -33.95 -41.53 -16.80
C ALA A 24 -35.10 -40.51 -17.01
N ALA A 25 -35.61 -40.19 -18.22
CA ALA A 25 -35.27 -40.32 -19.64
C ALA A 25 -36.40 -39.57 -20.41
N GLY A 26 -36.17 -39.03 -21.61
CA GLY A 26 -37.26 -38.62 -22.51
C GLY A 26 -36.88 -37.55 -23.56
N GLU A 27 -36.94 -37.93 -24.83
CA GLU A 27 -36.59 -37.19 -26.05
C GLU A 27 -37.66 -36.16 -26.48
N GLY A 28 -37.27 -35.20 -27.34
CA GLY A 28 -38.22 -34.41 -28.15
C GLY A 28 -37.63 -33.14 -28.79
N ALA A 29 -37.39 -33.18 -30.10
CA ALA A 29 -36.92 -32.06 -30.92
C ALA A 29 -38.09 -31.22 -31.48
N ALA A 30 -37.93 -29.89 -31.56
CA ALA A 30 -38.58 -29.03 -32.57
C ALA A 30 -37.93 -27.64 -32.64
N ALA A 31 -37.78 -27.15 -33.86
CA ALA A 31 -37.04 -25.97 -34.29
C ALA A 31 -37.75 -24.61 -34.03
N ALA A 32 -36.97 -23.53 -33.87
CA ALA A 32 -37.33 -22.16 -34.26
C ALA A 32 -36.10 -21.23 -34.28
N GLU A 33 -35.84 -20.59 -35.43
CA GLU A 33 -35.13 -19.30 -35.57
C GLU A 33 -36.06 -18.33 -36.33
N PRO A 34 -35.77 -17.01 -36.44
CA PRO A 34 -35.43 -16.00 -35.43
C PRO A 34 -36.46 -14.83 -35.47
N PRO A 35 -36.22 -13.68 -34.80
CA PRO A 35 -36.05 -12.50 -35.66
C PRO A 35 -34.93 -11.56 -35.23
N ALA A 36 -34.44 -10.88 -36.27
CA ALA A 36 -33.49 -9.79 -36.27
C ALA A 36 -33.96 -8.61 -35.40
N ASP A 37 -33.01 -8.03 -34.67
CA ASP A 37 -32.83 -6.59 -34.62
C ASP A 37 -31.38 -6.28 -34.25
N ALA A 38 -30.64 -5.82 -35.25
CA ALA A 38 -29.29 -5.30 -35.10
C ALA A 38 -29.37 -3.95 -34.39
N LYS A 39 -28.65 -3.82 -33.26
CA LYS A 39 -28.18 -2.51 -32.80
C LYS A 39 -26.77 -2.64 -32.26
N ALA A 40 -25.88 -2.03 -33.03
CA ALA A 40 -24.43 -1.99 -32.90
C ALA A 40 -23.95 -1.93 -31.44
N ASP A 41 -23.06 -2.87 -31.12
CA ASP A 41 -22.13 -2.80 -30.00
C ASP A 41 -21.27 -1.54 -30.14
N ALA A 42 -21.73 -0.45 -29.55
CA ALA A 42 -20.83 0.61 -29.13
C ALA A 42 -20.06 0.06 -27.92
N ALA A 43 -18.99 -0.67 -28.20
CA ALA A 43 -17.96 -0.99 -27.22
C ALA A 43 -17.54 0.34 -26.58
N VAL A 44 -18.10 0.62 -25.40
CA VAL A 44 -17.60 1.67 -24.53
C VAL A 44 -16.23 1.21 -24.12
N THR A 45 -15.22 1.65 -24.88
CA THR A 45 -13.86 1.69 -24.39
C THR A 45 -13.92 2.62 -23.19
N ILE A 46 -14.04 2.01 -22.01
CA ILE A 46 -13.64 2.67 -20.77
C ILE A 46 -12.13 2.80 -20.93
N ALA A 47 -11.71 3.83 -21.67
CA ALA A 47 -10.39 4.39 -21.51
C ALA A 47 -10.29 4.63 -20.01
N GLU A 48 -9.44 3.85 -19.34
CA GLU A 48 -9.11 4.04 -17.94
C GLU A 48 -8.72 5.51 -17.84
N ARG A 49 -9.66 6.32 -17.36
CA ARG A 49 -9.33 7.70 -17.03
C ARG A 49 -8.32 7.52 -15.93
N ASP A 50 -7.08 7.84 -16.24
CA ASP A 50 -6.03 7.95 -15.25
C ASP A 50 -6.30 9.23 -14.44
N ASP A 51 -7.50 9.31 -13.87
CA ASP A 51 -7.95 10.36 -12.99
C ASP A 51 -6.99 10.31 -11.81
N GLU A 52 -6.12 11.31 -11.79
CA GLU A 52 -5.11 11.54 -10.77
C GLU A 52 -5.76 11.35 -9.39
N ILE A 53 -5.46 10.24 -8.72
CA ILE A 53 -6.05 9.94 -7.42
C ILE A 53 -5.44 10.89 -6.39
N LYS A 54 -6.14 12.00 -6.14
CA LYS A 54 -5.82 12.98 -5.10
C LYS A 54 -6.42 12.55 -3.76
N MET A 55 -5.85 11.51 -3.17
CA MET A 55 -6.18 11.12 -1.80
C MET A 55 -5.14 11.69 -0.81
N PRO A 56 -5.55 12.43 0.23
CA PRO A 56 -4.62 12.89 1.24
C PRO A 56 -4.02 11.70 2.00
N MET A 57 -2.70 11.71 2.17
CA MET A 57 -1.97 10.65 2.86
C MET A 57 -0.74 11.18 3.58
N ILE A 58 -0.32 10.47 4.62
CA ILE A 58 0.93 10.68 5.33
C ILE A 58 1.88 9.56 4.90
N MET A 59 2.94 9.90 4.16
CA MET A 59 4.00 8.96 3.79
C MET A 59 5.17 9.08 4.76
N ILE A 60 5.71 7.94 5.19
CA ILE A 60 6.89 7.88 6.05
C ILE A 60 7.97 7.10 5.31
N PHE A 61 9.02 7.80 4.89
CA PHE A 61 10.24 7.20 4.35
C PHE A 61 11.22 7.01 5.50
N ASP A 62 11.50 5.75 5.83
CA ASP A 62 12.35 5.36 6.93
C ASP A 62 13.47 4.47 6.41
N SER A 63 14.72 4.88 6.62
CA SER A 63 15.90 4.13 6.21
C SER A 63 16.21 2.97 7.13
N LEU A 64 15.54 2.89 8.29
CA LEU A 64 15.63 1.76 9.21
C LEU A 64 14.39 0.88 9.11
N MET A 65 14.63 -0.40 8.82
CA MET A 65 13.61 -1.42 8.92
C MET A 65 13.25 -1.63 10.40
N GLY A 66 11.97 -1.77 10.71
CA GLY A 66 11.58 -2.00 12.10
C GLY A 66 10.09 -1.85 12.38
N ALA A 67 9.80 -1.49 13.63
CA ALA A 67 8.44 -1.47 14.18
C ALA A 67 7.46 -0.61 13.38
N SER A 68 6.16 -0.79 13.63
CA SER A 68 5.13 0.03 12.99
C SER A 68 5.35 1.53 13.25
N ARG A 69 5.12 2.36 12.24
CA ARG A 69 5.11 3.83 12.34
C ARG A 69 3.71 4.39 12.62
N ALA A 70 2.74 3.53 12.94
CA ALA A 70 1.34 3.91 13.12
C ALA A 70 1.11 4.98 14.21
N ARG A 71 1.91 4.96 15.29
CA ARG A 71 1.85 5.99 16.35
C ARG A 71 2.23 7.37 15.81
N ILE A 72 3.28 7.47 15.00
CA ILE A 72 3.70 8.72 14.36
C ILE A 72 2.57 9.26 13.48
N VAL A 73 1.97 8.40 12.65
CA VAL A 73 0.83 8.80 11.80
C VAL A 73 -0.36 9.28 12.65
N ALA A 74 -0.67 8.60 13.75
CA ALA A 74 -1.75 9.01 14.65
C ALA A 74 -1.50 10.42 15.24
N THR A 75 -0.30 10.64 15.78
CA THR A 75 0.11 11.94 16.32
C THR A 75 0.05 13.05 15.27
N LEU A 76 0.50 12.78 14.03
CA LEU A 76 0.41 13.76 12.95
C LEU A 76 -1.04 14.09 12.58
N ARG A 77 -1.96 13.12 12.59
CA ARG A 77 -3.39 13.37 12.38
C ARG A 77 -4.02 14.20 13.50
N ASP A 78 -3.64 13.93 14.75
CA ASP A 78 -4.11 14.69 15.91
C ASP A 78 -3.63 16.15 15.81
N TYR A 79 -2.35 16.34 15.48
CA TYR A 79 -1.79 17.66 15.20
C TYR A 79 -2.56 18.37 14.08
N LEU A 80 -2.76 17.72 12.93
CA LEU A 80 -3.49 18.32 11.81
C LEU A 80 -4.94 18.67 12.17
N THR A 81 -5.59 17.90 13.05
CA THR A 81 -6.95 18.18 13.52
C THR A 81 -6.99 19.49 14.32
N VAL A 82 -6.04 19.68 15.24
CA VAL A 82 -5.94 20.91 16.04
C VAL A 82 -5.50 22.09 15.18
N GLU A 83 -4.51 21.90 14.32
CA GLU A 83 -3.98 22.91 13.41
C GLU A 83 -5.06 23.41 12.44
N TYR A 84 -5.88 22.52 11.88
CA TYR A 84 -6.98 22.88 11.00
C TYR A 84 -8.01 23.73 11.75
N LYS A 85 -8.39 23.35 12.97
CA LYS A 85 -9.29 24.15 13.80
C LYS A 85 -8.71 25.53 14.10
N ALA A 86 -7.43 25.62 14.44
CA ALA A 86 -6.76 26.88 14.72
C ALA A 86 -6.72 27.81 13.50
N LYS A 87 -6.46 27.28 12.29
CA LYS A 87 -6.32 28.07 11.06
C LYS A 87 -7.63 28.35 10.32
N ARG A 88 -8.63 27.48 10.43
CA ARG A 88 -9.88 27.55 9.68
C ARG A 88 -11.10 27.87 10.53
N GLY A 89 -11.01 27.79 11.85
CA GLY A 89 -12.16 27.98 12.75
C GLY A 89 -13.16 26.81 12.75
N GLU A 90 -12.98 25.84 11.86
CA GLU A 90 -13.84 24.67 11.68
C GLU A 90 -13.21 23.41 12.29
N THR A 91 -14.05 22.51 12.81
CA THR A 91 -13.55 21.22 13.29
C THR A 91 -13.54 20.20 12.16
N ARG A 92 -12.36 19.70 11.81
CA ARG A 92 -12.18 18.57 10.89
C ARG A 92 -11.29 17.52 11.55
N LYS A 93 -11.84 16.33 11.79
CA LYS A 93 -11.09 15.20 12.33
C LYS A 93 -10.36 14.48 11.19
N PHE A 94 -9.04 14.34 11.30
CA PHE A 94 -8.27 13.49 10.41
C PHE A 94 -8.16 12.09 11.02
N CYS A 95 -8.67 11.06 10.34
CA CYS A 95 -8.63 9.67 10.77
C CYS A 95 -7.99 8.76 9.72
N LYS A 96 -7.97 7.43 9.99
CA LYS A 96 -7.41 6.44 9.07
C LYS A 96 -8.11 6.43 7.71
N ASP A 97 -9.41 6.68 7.68
CA ASP A 97 -10.21 6.63 6.45
C ASP A 97 -10.07 7.91 5.63
N THR A 98 -9.98 9.06 6.29
CA THR A 98 -9.87 10.36 5.61
C THR A 98 -8.44 10.73 5.23
N MET A 99 -7.42 10.16 5.87
CA MET A 99 -6.02 10.42 5.60
C MET A 99 -5.17 9.21 5.96
N ARG A 100 -4.86 8.35 4.98
CA ARG A 100 -4.13 7.10 5.23
C ARG A 100 -2.66 7.36 5.56
N GLY A 101 -2.09 6.52 6.42
CA GLY A 101 -0.65 6.52 6.71
C GLY A 101 0.00 5.35 5.99
N VAL A 102 1.13 5.59 5.32
CA VAL A 102 1.81 4.59 4.49
C VAL A 102 3.32 4.68 4.70
N SER A 103 3.95 3.53 4.86
CA SER A 103 5.41 3.39 4.93
C SER A 103 5.85 2.52 3.75
N PRO A 104 6.11 3.11 2.58
CA PRO A 104 6.57 2.35 1.43
C PRO A 104 7.98 1.81 1.68
N ARG A 105 8.32 0.74 0.97
CA ARG A 105 9.68 0.22 0.98
C ARG A 105 10.57 1.16 0.17
N VAL A 106 11.70 1.53 0.77
CA VAL A 106 12.68 2.49 0.25
C VAL A 106 14.10 1.94 0.49
N PRO A 107 15.14 2.42 -0.21
CA PRO A 107 16.52 2.01 0.04
C PRO A 107 16.85 2.16 1.53
N GLN A 108 17.29 1.07 2.17
CA GLN A 108 17.58 1.04 3.61
C GLN A 108 19.06 1.33 3.88
N GLN A 109 19.36 1.93 5.03
CA GLN A 109 20.74 2.04 5.50
C GLN A 109 21.18 0.74 6.19
N THR A 110 22.48 0.46 6.17
CA THR A 110 23.08 -0.71 6.84
C THR A 110 23.66 -0.36 8.22
N ASN A 111 23.63 0.91 8.62
CA ASN A 111 24.14 1.41 9.89
C ASN A 111 23.11 2.30 10.61
N TYR A 112 23.47 2.87 11.75
CA TYR A 112 22.58 3.70 12.58
C TYR A 112 22.94 5.19 12.60
N SER A 113 23.92 5.62 11.80
CA SER A 113 24.44 7.00 11.81
C SER A 113 24.09 7.77 10.53
N ASP A 114 23.68 7.10 9.46
CA ASP A 114 23.40 7.69 8.15
C ASP A 114 21.93 8.09 7.94
N CYS A 115 21.05 7.96 8.93
CA CYS A 115 19.61 8.23 8.74
C CYS A 115 19.36 9.66 8.23
N GLY A 116 20.11 10.64 8.73
CA GLY A 116 20.04 12.02 8.24
C GLY A 116 20.49 12.16 6.78
N ILE A 117 21.47 11.38 6.33
CA ILE A 117 21.94 11.38 4.94
C ILE A 117 20.86 10.77 4.03
N PHE A 118 20.21 9.69 4.47
CA PHE A 118 19.08 9.10 3.74
C PHE A 118 17.88 10.04 3.67
N VAL A 119 17.55 10.78 4.73
CA VAL A 119 16.50 11.82 4.69
C VAL A 119 16.79 12.86 3.61
N LEU A 120 18.03 13.33 3.50
CA LEU A 120 18.44 14.27 2.45
C LEU A 120 18.29 13.65 1.06
N GLN A 121 18.70 12.38 0.89
CA GLN A 121 18.59 11.71 -0.40
C GLN A 121 17.14 11.42 -0.80
N TYR A 122 16.27 10.98 0.12
CA TYR A 122 14.84 10.81 -0.15
C TYR A 122 14.20 12.13 -0.59
N THR A 123 14.54 13.22 0.11
CA THR A 123 14.05 14.56 -0.23
C THR A 123 14.51 14.95 -1.63
N LYS A 124 15.80 14.78 -1.94
CA LYS A 124 16.36 15.05 -3.26
C LYS A 124 15.65 14.24 -4.36
N SER A 125 15.56 12.92 -4.19
CA SER A 125 14.90 12.03 -5.15
C SER A 125 13.42 12.33 -5.34
N PHE A 126 12.71 12.76 -4.28
CA PHE A 126 11.31 13.17 -4.36
C PHE A 126 11.10 14.42 -5.23
N PHE A 127 12.02 15.37 -5.20
CA PHE A 127 11.95 16.56 -6.05
C PHE A 127 12.47 16.31 -7.46
N GLU A 128 13.49 15.47 -7.65
CA GLU A 128 14.05 15.15 -8.97
C GLU A 128 13.12 14.26 -9.80
N SER A 129 12.46 13.29 -9.16
CA SER A 129 11.53 12.37 -9.80
C SER A 129 10.29 12.20 -8.93
N PRO A 130 9.30 13.09 -9.05
CA PRO A 130 8.09 13.03 -8.25
C PRO A 130 7.30 11.74 -8.53
N LEU A 131 6.61 11.26 -7.50
CA LEU A 131 5.75 10.09 -7.60
C LEU A 131 4.63 10.33 -8.63
N LYS A 132 4.57 9.48 -9.65
CA LYS A 132 3.54 9.54 -10.70
C LYS A 132 2.16 9.10 -10.21
N SER A 133 2.12 8.27 -9.16
CA SER A 133 0.88 7.72 -8.63
C SER A 133 0.97 7.51 -7.12
N PHE A 134 -0.12 7.87 -6.44
CA PHE A 134 -0.32 7.66 -5.00
C PHE A 134 -1.29 6.49 -4.73
N ARG A 135 -1.60 5.68 -5.75
CA ARG A 135 -2.41 4.47 -5.59
C ARG A 135 -1.63 3.44 -4.77
N LEU A 136 -2.32 2.80 -3.81
CA LEU A 136 -1.71 1.77 -2.98
C LEU A 136 -1.76 0.41 -3.68
N PRO A 137 -0.70 -0.43 -3.55
CA PRO A 137 0.57 -0.13 -2.87
C PRO A 137 1.44 0.85 -3.68
N ILE A 138 2.19 1.72 -3.00
CA ILE A 138 3.17 2.60 -3.65
C ILE A 138 4.32 1.72 -4.17
N LYS A 139 4.54 1.72 -5.48
CA LYS A 139 5.55 0.89 -6.16
C LYS A 139 6.72 1.74 -6.63
N GLY A 140 7.85 1.07 -6.91
CA GLY A 140 9.02 1.69 -7.55
C GLY A 140 9.88 2.54 -6.62
N LEU A 141 9.63 2.50 -5.32
CA LEU A 141 10.43 3.21 -4.33
C LEU A 141 11.53 2.38 -3.70
N GLU A 142 11.54 1.04 -3.87
CA GLU A 142 12.57 0.16 -3.31
C GLU A 142 13.96 0.44 -3.89
N ASP A 143 14.03 0.68 -5.19
CA ASP A 143 15.24 1.02 -5.94
C ASP A 143 15.23 2.49 -6.36
N TRP A 144 14.70 3.38 -5.50
CA TRP A 144 14.56 4.80 -5.83
C TRP A 144 15.90 5.47 -6.19
N PHE A 145 16.98 4.94 -5.63
CA PHE A 145 18.34 5.28 -5.98
C PHE A 145 19.30 4.13 -5.66
N SER A 146 20.44 4.07 -6.36
CA SER A 146 21.51 3.12 -6.06
C SER A 146 22.14 3.42 -4.70
N GLN A 147 22.43 2.38 -3.92
CA GLN A 147 23.13 2.51 -2.63
C GLN A 147 24.54 3.12 -2.78
N GLU A 148 25.17 2.98 -3.95
CA GLU A 148 26.51 3.50 -4.21
C GLU A 148 26.61 5.01 -4.02
N ILE A 149 25.54 5.76 -4.32
CA ILE A 149 25.51 7.22 -4.15
C ILE A 149 25.63 7.63 -2.68
N MET A 150 25.29 6.73 -1.75
CA MET A 150 25.31 7.02 -0.32
C MET A 150 26.73 7.02 0.24
N PHE A 151 27.66 6.28 -0.38
CA PHE A 151 29.06 6.19 0.07
C PHE A 151 29.81 7.52 -0.05
N THR A 152 29.52 8.32 -1.07
CA THR A 152 30.17 9.63 -1.30
C THR A 152 29.37 10.79 -0.73
N LYS A 153 28.11 10.57 -0.34
CA LYS A 153 27.17 11.65 -0.02
C LYS A 153 27.63 12.58 1.10
N ARG A 154 28.22 12.02 2.16
CA ARG A 154 28.79 12.83 3.26
C ARG A 154 29.89 13.76 2.78
N LYS A 155 30.76 13.27 1.88
CA LYS A 155 31.85 14.04 1.29
C LYS A 155 31.30 15.14 0.38
N GLU A 156 30.32 14.83 -0.48
CA GLU A 156 29.66 15.81 -1.34
C GLU A 156 29.02 16.94 -0.51
N ILE A 157 28.28 16.59 0.55
CA ILE A 157 27.66 17.58 1.43
C ILE A 157 28.73 18.45 2.11
N ALA A 158 29.82 17.86 2.61
CA ALA A 158 30.91 18.62 3.22
C ALA A 158 31.57 19.59 2.23
N GLN A 159 31.75 19.19 0.96
CA GLN A 159 32.28 20.06 -0.08
C GLN A 159 31.36 21.23 -0.40
N LEU A 160 30.04 21.06 -0.32
CA LEU A 160 29.09 22.17 -0.50
C LEU A 160 29.22 23.27 0.56
N PHE A 161 29.64 22.92 1.79
CA PHE A 161 29.87 23.89 2.87
C PHE A 161 31.27 24.51 2.86
N ALA A 162 32.21 23.92 2.11
CA ALA A 162 33.57 24.41 2.00
C ALA A 162 33.76 25.46 0.88
N ASN A 163 32.75 25.61 0.01
CA ASN A 163 32.68 26.60 -1.07
C ASN A 163 31.81 27.79 -0.66
#